data_AF-C6PX90-F1
#
_entry.id   AF-C6PX90-F1
#
_cell.length_a   1.000
_cell.length_b   1.000
_cell.length_c   1.000
_cell.angle_alpha   90.00
_cell.angle_beta   90.00
_cell.angle_gamma   90.00
#
_symmetry.space_group_name_H-M   'P 1'
#
loop_
_entity.id
_entity.type
_entity.pdbx_description
1 polymer ?
#
loop_
_entity_poly.entity_id
_entity_poly.type
_entity_poly.pdbx_seq_one_letter_code
_entity_poly.pdbx_strand_id
1 'polypeptide(L)'
;MPEKYWPETVILWGAGATNSLGLYATKELIQIVIKINKNDFSFLDGKDEKLKSSFKKLVTEYLIEDGELSKIYDLKALQTIINTNTKINMHELFTMLDQLIDSNMGFNAFCNGKTEFLRVERVKAAKRCLILLIEELERLSIQKKPGYMDKKSLDPYYQFTKILTDIMKEEGDIFDRRGYERDTRRFYLYSYAIISFNWDPVILWNIFNSHKEQNDNSYYLKDGLKLRLFDDFGTQIASIKIDSDEPEIWYTVEESQCKRINDYKYPSRIVRIGKILFPHGIFGSRICPECGKYITTFGGSWNRLSTEVFGPSVLQDLQKSWKYKSENEKKNKKGAIECPYCGQITYPFDMPLIMQTLAKQKSIPPLEEIKTEMGLLMKNAKHIIFAGYSLPLDDIMVKTFFMSSISGNDKNKLKCTVINYDEDYKCAKEWLTGSDIERYVKKSKNASVVECIENVCDIFNLENVRISLKGIPNVFMKNEKCNRHKIIDLLYPKEYFPEGFPVSRE
;
A
#
# COMPACT_ATOMS: atom_id res chain seq x y z
N MET A 1 -1.40 -35.35 6.42
CA MET A 1 -1.99 -34.71 5.22
C MET A 1 -1.02 -33.64 4.73
N PRO A 2 -0.83 -33.43 3.43
CA PRO A 2 -0.01 -32.32 2.94
C PRO A 2 -0.62 -31.01 3.45
N GLU A 3 0.19 -30.21 4.12
CA GLU A 3 -0.28 -29.07 4.89
C GLU A 3 -0.66 -27.91 3.96
N LYS A 4 -1.96 -27.59 3.91
CA LYS A 4 -2.55 -26.54 3.06
C LYS A 4 -3.04 -25.35 3.89
N TYR A 5 -2.27 -24.97 4.91
CA TYR A 5 -2.63 -23.84 5.75
C TYR A 5 -2.40 -22.49 5.03
N TRP A 6 -3.32 -21.56 5.24
CA TRP A 6 -3.28 -20.17 4.79
C TRP A 6 -3.86 -19.27 5.88
N PRO A 7 -3.48 -17.98 5.94
CA PRO A 7 -4.06 -17.01 6.88
C PRO A 7 -5.58 -16.99 6.83
N GLU A 8 -6.24 -17.07 7.99
CA GLU A 8 -7.71 -17.09 8.07
C GLU A 8 -8.34 -15.72 7.85
N THR A 9 -7.64 -14.65 8.20
CA THR A 9 -8.12 -13.28 8.09
C THR A 9 -7.32 -12.50 7.05
N VAL A 10 -7.97 -11.93 6.05
CA VAL A 10 -7.32 -11.09 5.03
C VAL A 10 -7.81 -9.66 5.14
N ILE A 11 -6.88 -8.71 5.31
CA ILE A 11 -7.15 -7.28 5.39
C ILE A 11 -6.88 -6.65 4.02
N LEU A 12 -7.91 -6.10 3.39
CA LEU A 12 -7.81 -5.28 2.19
C LEU A 12 -7.67 -3.82 2.61
N TRP A 13 -6.45 -3.30 2.53
CA TRP A 13 -6.09 -1.95 2.96
C TRP A 13 -6.15 -0.97 1.79
N GLY A 14 -7.16 -0.09 1.80
CA GLY A 14 -7.41 0.89 0.74
C GLY A 14 -7.17 2.34 1.16
N ALA A 15 -7.45 3.28 0.25
CA ALA A 15 -7.09 4.69 0.41
C ALA A 15 -7.81 5.34 1.60
N GLY A 16 -9.04 4.91 1.89
CA GLY A 16 -9.79 5.35 3.06
C GLY A 16 -9.13 4.97 4.39
N ALA A 17 -8.24 3.98 4.42
CA ALA A 17 -7.51 3.61 5.62
C ALA A 17 -6.45 4.63 6.01
N THR A 18 -5.90 5.37 5.05
CA THR A 18 -4.85 6.37 5.24
C THR A 18 -5.32 7.81 5.06
N ASN A 19 -6.59 8.02 4.67
CA ASN A 19 -7.20 9.36 4.53
C ASN A 19 -7.02 10.25 5.77
N SER A 20 -7.12 9.69 6.99
CA SER A 20 -6.92 10.48 8.23
C SER A 20 -5.50 11.04 8.41
N LEU A 21 -4.52 10.50 7.67
CA LEU A 21 -3.15 11.01 7.61
C LEU A 21 -3.00 12.17 6.62
N GLY A 22 -4.02 12.43 5.81
CA GLY A 22 -4.03 13.41 4.73
C GLY A 22 -3.62 12.85 3.36
N LEU A 23 -3.37 11.55 3.23
CA LEU A 23 -3.13 10.90 1.93
C LEU A 23 -4.37 11.01 1.05
N TYR A 24 -4.15 11.22 -0.24
CA TYR A 24 -5.22 11.58 -1.16
C TYR A 24 -5.86 10.34 -1.79
N ALA A 25 -7.19 10.35 -1.93
CA ALA A 25 -7.85 9.41 -2.83
C ALA A 25 -7.55 9.77 -4.29
N THR A 26 -7.69 8.79 -5.21
CA THR A 26 -7.51 8.99 -6.66
C THR A 26 -8.32 10.17 -7.21
N LYS A 27 -9.55 10.36 -6.71
CA LYS A 27 -10.43 11.50 -7.08
C LYS A 27 -9.85 12.85 -6.63
N GLU A 28 -9.18 12.91 -5.48
CA GLU A 28 -8.58 14.14 -4.97
C GLU A 28 -7.27 14.45 -5.69
N LEU A 29 -6.44 13.44 -5.97
CA LEU A 29 -5.19 13.59 -6.73
C LEU A 29 -5.44 14.26 -8.09
N ILE A 30 -6.43 13.82 -8.87
CA ILE A 30 -6.70 14.44 -10.18
C ILE A 30 -7.16 15.89 -10.04
N GLN A 31 -7.94 16.23 -9.01
CA GLN A 31 -8.33 17.62 -8.75
C GLN A 31 -7.11 18.49 -8.41
N ILE A 32 -6.16 17.95 -7.64
CA ILE A 32 -4.92 18.66 -7.32
C ILE A 32 -4.06 18.84 -8.57
N VAL A 33 -3.93 17.83 -9.43
CA VAL A 33 -3.21 17.94 -10.70
C VAL A 33 -3.86 18.99 -11.62
N ILE A 34 -5.20 19.04 -11.68
CA ILE A 34 -5.93 20.09 -12.42
C ILE A 34 -5.68 21.49 -11.82
N LYS A 35 -5.61 21.61 -10.49
CA LYS A 35 -5.24 22.88 -9.82
C LYS A 35 -3.82 23.31 -10.16
N ILE A 36 -2.86 22.39 -10.14
CA ILE A 36 -1.46 22.63 -10.55
C ILE A 36 -1.41 23.18 -11.98
N ASN A 37 -2.17 22.60 -12.91
CA ASN A 37 -2.28 23.06 -14.29
C ASN A 37 -2.82 24.52 -14.40
N LYS A 38 -3.62 24.96 -13.42
CA LYS A 38 -4.12 26.34 -13.31
C LYS A 38 -3.22 27.25 -12.48
N ASN A 39 -2.01 26.81 -12.11
CA ASN A 39 -1.13 27.47 -11.15
C ASN A 39 -1.79 27.77 -9.79
N ASP A 40 -2.78 26.98 -9.40
CA ASP A 40 -3.42 27.03 -8.09
C ASP A 40 -2.72 26.06 -7.13
N PHE A 41 -2.07 26.61 -6.11
CA PHE A 41 -1.37 25.86 -5.06
C PHE A 41 -2.04 25.99 -3.69
N SER A 42 -3.35 26.28 -3.65
CA SER A 42 -4.15 26.39 -2.41
C SER A 42 -4.14 25.12 -1.56
N PHE A 43 -3.94 23.95 -2.17
CA PHE A 43 -3.81 22.68 -1.43
C PHE A 43 -2.54 22.61 -0.55
N LEU A 44 -1.60 23.55 -0.71
CA LEU A 44 -0.42 23.70 0.14
C LEU A 44 -0.67 24.60 1.35
N ASP A 45 -1.87 25.17 1.51
CA ASP A 45 -2.16 26.05 2.62
C ASP A 45 -2.12 25.29 3.95
N GLY A 46 -1.46 25.87 4.96
CA GLY A 46 -1.18 25.22 6.24
C GLY A 46 0.05 24.29 6.23
N LYS A 47 0.75 24.11 5.10
CA LYS A 47 2.05 23.43 5.04
C LYS A 47 3.19 24.36 5.45
N ASP A 48 4.29 23.77 5.89
CA ASP A 48 5.55 24.48 6.16
C ASP A 48 6.03 25.25 4.92
N GLU A 49 6.50 26.48 5.10
CA GLU A 49 6.90 27.37 3.99
C GLU A 49 8.05 26.80 3.16
N LYS A 50 8.96 26.03 3.77
CA LYS A 50 10.03 25.36 3.02
C LYS A 50 9.44 24.27 2.12
N LEU A 51 8.51 23.47 2.63
CA LEU A 51 7.80 22.47 1.80
C LEU A 51 7.03 23.13 0.66
N LYS A 52 6.26 24.18 0.96
CA LYS A 52 5.44 24.90 -0.02
C LYS A 52 6.29 25.49 -1.14
N SER A 53 7.35 26.22 -0.78
CA SER A 53 8.29 26.81 -1.75
C SER A 53 9.00 25.75 -2.57
N SER A 54 9.45 24.65 -1.95
CA SER A 54 10.15 23.57 -2.66
C SER A 54 9.25 22.85 -3.65
N PHE A 55 8.01 22.53 -3.30
CA PHE A 55 7.08 21.88 -4.22
C PHE A 55 6.70 22.82 -5.37
N LYS A 56 6.45 24.10 -5.09
CA LYS A 56 6.23 25.10 -6.14
C LYS A 56 7.43 25.15 -7.09
N LYS A 57 8.66 25.22 -6.54
CA LYS A 57 9.90 25.23 -7.31
C LYS A 57 10.02 23.99 -8.22
N LEU A 58 9.69 22.80 -7.71
CA LEU A 58 9.65 21.58 -8.51
C LEU A 58 8.76 21.77 -9.74
N VAL A 59 7.53 22.22 -9.52
CA VAL A 59 6.51 22.35 -10.57
C VAL A 59 6.80 23.48 -11.55
N THR A 60 7.18 24.67 -11.06
CA THR A 60 7.28 25.88 -11.88
C THR A 60 8.64 26.07 -12.53
N GLU A 61 9.71 25.53 -11.94
CA GLU A 61 11.08 25.67 -12.45
C GLU A 61 11.62 24.33 -12.95
N TYR A 62 11.70 23.31 -12.10
CA TYR A 62 12.39 22.06 -12.47
C TYR A 62 11.66 21.26 -13.55
N LEU A 63 10.34 21.15 -13.50
CA LEU A 63 9.58 20.38 -14.50
C LEU A 63 9.33 21.18 -15.81
N ILE A 64 9.73 22.45 -15.86
CA ILE A 64 9.46 23.36 -16.99
C ILE A 64 10.75 23.85 -17.66
N GLU A 65 11.76 24.18 -16.88
CA GLU A 65 12.97 24.91 -17.28
C GLU A 65 14.26 24.07 -17.17
N ASP A 66 14.33 23.08 -16.26
CA ASP A 66 15.52 22.20 -16.15
C ASP A 66 15.64 21.34 -17.42
N GLY A 67 16.73 21.52 -18.17
CA GLY A 67 16.93 20.93 -19.49
C GLY A 67 17.10 19.40 -19.53
N GLU A 68 17.27 18.75 -18.36
CA GLU A 68 17.31 17.29 -18.23
C GLU A 68 15.98 16.75 -17.69
N LEU A 69 15.50 17.28 -16.56
CA LEU A 69 14.28 16.81 -15.91
C LEU A 69 13.04 17.06 -16.75
N SER A 70 12.89 18.23 -17.37
CA SER A 70 11.72 18.56 -18.20
C SER A 70 11.59 17.67 -19.45
N LYS A 71 12.69 17.06 -19.92
CA LYS A 71 12.66 16.09 -21.04
C LYS A 71 12.18 14.71 -20.59
N ILE A 72 12.46 14.35 -19.35
CA ILE A 72 12.06 13.06 -18.76
C ILE A 72 10.61 13.15 -18.26
N TYR A 73 10.28 14.25 -17.61
CA TYR A 73 9.00 14.56 -16.97
C TYR A 73 8.40 15.82 -17.61
N ASP A 74 7.72 15.64 -18.76
CA ASP A 74 7.21 16.76 -19.57
C ASP A 74 5.88 17.28 -19.01
N LEU A 75 5.96 18.22 -18.07
CA LEU A 75 4.78 18.86 -17.47
C LEU A 75 3.96 19.63 -18.51
N LYS A 76 4.60 20.26 -19.50
CA LYS A 76 3.89 21.01 -20.55
C LYS A 76 3.00 20.09 -21.39
N ALA A 77 3.52 18.92 -21.78
CA ALA A 77 2.73 17.92 -22.49
C ALA A 77 1.56 17.42 -21.63
N LEU A 78 1.79 17.14 -20.34
CA LEU A 78 0.72 16.75 -19.42
C LEU A 78 -0.38 17.82 -19.30
N GLN A 79 0.01 19.09 -19.17
CA GLN A 79 -0.91 20.23 -19.14
C GLN A 79 -1.72 20.35 -20.43
N THR A 80 -1.07 20.26 -21.60
CA THR A 80 -1.75 20.25 -22.90
C THR A 80 -2.79 19.13 -23.00
N ILE A 81 -2.46 17.92 -22.54
CA ILE A 81 -3.37 16.77 -22.52
C ILE A 81 -4.57 17.03 -21.59
N ILE A 82 -4.34 17.51 -20.38
CA ILE A 82 -5.43 17.78 -19.41
C ILE A 82 -6.35 18.92 -19.90
N ASN A 83 -5.79 19.92 -20.58
CA ASN A 83 -6.54 21.06 -21.09
C ASN A 83 -7.54 20.71 -22.20
N THR A 84 -7.44 19.54 -22.84
CA THR A 84 -8.45 19.11 -23.82
C THR A 84 -9.76 18.70 -23.16
N ASN A 85 -9.72 18.24 -21.91
CA ASN A 85 -10.92 17.90 -21.14
C ASN A 85 -10.66 18.07 -19.64
N THR A 86 -11.08 19.20 -19.07
CA THR A 86 -10.91 19.47 -17.64
C THR A 86 -11.84 18.65 -16.74
N LYS A 87 -12.74 17.83 -17.31
CA LYS A 87 -13.59 16.88 -16.57
C LYS A 87 -13.01 15.46 -16.55
N ILE A 88 -11.82 15.27 -17.12
CA ILE A 88 -11.15 13.96 -17.14
C ILE A 88 -10.90 13.47 -15.71
N ASN A 89 -11.21 12.20 -15.46
CA ASN A 89 -10.82 11.55 -14.20
C ASN A 89 -9.45 10.87 -14.34
N MET A 90 -8.86 10.45 -13.21
CA MET A 90 -7.50 9.86 -13.21
C MET A 90 -7.43 8.59 -14.06
N HIS A 91 -8.45 7.73 -13.95
CA HIS A 91 -8.54 6.47 -14.68
C HIS A 91 -8.57 6.71 -16.20
N GLU A 92 -9.39 7.65 -16.67
CA GLU A 92 -9.48 8.04 -18.08
C GLU A 92 -8.15 8.59 -18.60
N LEU A 93 -7.48 9.43 -17.80
CA LEU A 93 -6.19 10.01 -18.17
C LEU A 93 -5.13 8.92 -18.33
N PHE A 94 -4.97 8.01 -17.36
CA PHE A 94 -4.03 6.89 -17.48
C PHE A 94 -4.40 5.94 -18.63
N THR A 95 -5.69 5.62 -18.79
CA THR A 95 -6.16 4.74 -19.88
C THR A 95 -5.78 5.32 -21.26
N MET A 96 -6.02 6.62 -21.47
CA MET A 96 -5.67 7.30 -22.70
C MET A 96 -4.15 7.31 -22.92
N LEU A 97 -3.37 7.67 -21.90
CA LEU A 97 -1.91 7.68 -21.98
C LEU A 97 -1.36 6.28 -22.35
N ASP A 98 -1.87 5.24 -21.70
CA ASP A 98 -1.44 3.85 -21.93
C ASP A 98 -1.79 3.37 -23.32
N GLN A 99 -3.02 3.61 -23.79
CA GLN A 99 -3.44 3.25 -25.15
C GLN A 99 -2.57 3.91 -26.22
N LEU A 100 -2.25 5.20 -26.06
CA LEU A 100 -1.39 5.93 -26.99
C LEU A 100 0.03 5.39 -26.98
N ILE A 101 0.58 5.12 -25.78
CA ILE A 101 1.94 4.60 -25.63
C ILE A 101 2.08 3.20 -26.22
N ASP A 102 1.13 2.30 -25.93
CA ASP A 102 1.16 0.92 -26.40
C ASP A 102 0.92 0.82 -27.92
N SER A 103 0.09 1.71 -28.46
CA SER A 103 -0.15 1.80 -29.91
C SER A 103 0.94 2.58 -30.65
N ASN A 104 1.94 3.10 -29.93
CA ASN A 104 2.99 3.97 -30.45
C ASN A 104 2.46 5.22 -31.20
N MET A 105 1.40 5.83 -30.68
CA MET A 105 0.70 6.96 -31.28
C MET A 105 1.00 8.27 -30.54
N GLY A 106 1.00 9.38 -31.29
CA GLY A 106 0.99 10.72 -30.72
C GLY A 106 -0.43 11.19 -30.34
N PHE A 107 -0.54 12.37 -29.75
CA PHE A 107 -1.79 12.98 -29.31
C PHE A 107 -2.03 14.31 -30.03
N ASN A 108 -3.22 14.51 -30.60
CA ASN A 108 -3.64 15.79 -31.17
C ASN A 108 -4.51 16.54 -30.15
N ALA A 109 -3.93 17.54 -29.49
CA ALA A 109 -4.64 18.37 -28.54
C ALA A 109 -5.25 19.57 -29.24
N PHE A 110 -6.55 19.80 -29.09
CA PHE A 110 -7.19 21.03 -29.53
C PHE A 110 -7.40 21.95 -28.32
N CYS A 111 -6.57 22.99 -28.20
CA CYS A 111 -6.60 23.93 -27.08
C CYS A 111 -6.58 25.37 -27.62
N ASN A 112 -7.40 26.25 -27.06
CA ASN A 112 -7.45 27.67 -27.42
C ASN A 112 -7.59 27.93 -28.94
N GLY A 113 -8.40 27.11 -29.63
CA GLY A 113 -8.64 27.25 -31.06
C GLY A 113 -7.51 26.77 -31.97
N LYS A 114 -6.46 26.13 -31.42
CA LYS A 114 -5.31 25.60 -32.18
C LYS A 114 -5.09 24.12 -31.87
N THR A 115 -4.65 23.39 -32.90
CA THR A 115 -4.20 22.01 -32.75
C THR A 115 -2.71 21.98 -32.42
N GLU A 116 -2.34 21.37 -31.31
CA GLU A 116 -0.96 21.03 -30.95
C GLU A 116 -0.78 19.51 -31.03
N PHE A 117 0.16 19.05 -31.86
CA PHE A 117 0.50 17.63 -31.94
C PHE A 117 1.64 17.28 -30.99
N LEU A 118 1.39 16.33 -30.09
CA LEU A 118 2.38 15.75 -29.19
C LEU A 118 2.83 14.41 -29.75
N ARG A 119 4.13 14.25 -30.01
CA ARG A 119 4.68 12.94 -30.39
C ARG A 119 4.62 11.96 -29.22
N VAL A 120 4.68 10.65 -29.51
CA VAL A 120 4.59 9.58 -28.52
C VAL A 120 5.63 9.72 -27.40
N GLU A 121 6.82 10.25 -27.68
CA GLU A 121 7.86 10.48 -26.67
C GLU A 121 7.41 11.51 -25.61
N ARG A 122 6.71 12.55 -26.04
CA ARG A 122 6.12 13.55 -25.13
C ARG A 122 4.95 12.97 -24.33
N VAL A 123 4.16 12.08 -24.93
CA VAL A 123 3.09 11.35 -24.22
C VAL A 123 3.69 10.45 -23.13
N LYS A 124 4.78 9.73 -23.45
CA LYS A 124 5.55 8.94 -22.45
C LYS A 124 6.07 9.83 -21.33
N ALA A 125 6.69 10.96 -21.66
CA ALA A 125 7.21 11.91 -20.67
C ALA A 125 6.09 12.55 -19.81
N ALA A 126 4.90 12.79 -20.37
CA ALA A 126 3.74 13.25 -19.63
C ALA A 126 3.23 12.20 -18.62
N LYS A 127 3.15 10.91 -19.01
CA LYS A 127 2.83 9.81 -18.08
C LYS A 127 3.84 9.74 -16.93
N ARG A 128 5.14 9.84 -17.25
CA ARG A 128 6.21 9.87 -16.23
C ARG A 128 6.03 11.05 -15.27
N CYS A 129 5.72 12.23 -15.80
CA CYS A 129 5.46 13.43 -15.00
C CYS A 129 4.27 13.23 -14.07
N LEU A 130 3.17 12.62 -14.55
CA LEU A 130 2.00 12.33 -13.72
C LEU A 130 2.34 11.39 -12.55
N ILE A 131 3.07 10.32 -12.82
CA ILE A 131 3.54 9.37 -11.78
C ILE A 131 4.39 10.08 -10.73
N LEU A 132 5.35 10.91 -11.15
CA LEU A 132 6.20 11.69 -10.26
C LEU A 132 5.38 12.65 -9.39
N LEU A 133 4.43 13.38 -10.00
CA LEU A 133 3.57 14.32 -9.26
C LEU A 133 2.73 13.59 -8.21
N ILE A 134 2.17 12.42 -8.54
CA ILE A 134 1.41 11.61 -7.60
C ILE A 134 2.28 11.21 -6.39
N GLU A 135 3.47 10.66 -6.61
CA GLU A 135 4.38 10.27 -5.53
C GLU A 135 4.74 11.47 -4.62
N GLU A 136 5.09 12.62 -5.22
CA GLU A 136 5.48 13.81 -4.46
C GLU A 136 4.29 14.46 -3.73
N LEU A 137 3.09 14.41 -4.30
CA LEU A 137 1.87 14.88 -3.63
C LEU A 137 1.54 14.02 -2.41
N GLU A 138 1.64 12.70 -2.52
CA GLU A 138 1.39 11.78 -1.40
C GLU A 138 2.46 11.92 -0.32
N ARG A 139 3.74 12.06 -0.72
CA ARG A 139 4.82 12.36 0.23
C ARG A 139 4.56 13.68 0.95
N LEU A 140 4.14 14.72 0.22
CA LEU A 140 3.88 16.04 0.78
C LEU A 140 2.67 16.07 1.71
N SER A 141 1.63 15.29 1.41
CA SER A 141 0.37 15.30 2.14
C SER A 141 0.52 14.88 3.60
N ILE A 142 1.42 13.93 3.87
CA ILE A 142 1.72 13.43 5.23
C ILE A 142 2.81 14.23 5.97
N GLN A 143 3.52 15.12 5.27
CA GLN A 143 4.58 15.93 5.86
C GLN A 143 4.03 17.19 6.55
N LYS A 144 4.47 17.41 7.79
CA LYS A 144 4.40 18.74 8.44
C LYS A 144 5.70 19.51 8.33
N LYS A 145 6.83 18.81 8.23
CA LYS A 145 8.17 19.36 8.03
C LYS A 145 8.88 18.52 6.97
N PRO A 146 9.84 19.09 6.21
CA PRO A 146 10.59 18.33 5.22
C PRO A 146 11.20 17.05 5.79
N GLY A 147 10.90 15.91 5.17
CA GLY A 147 11.44 14.61 5.54
C GLY A 147 10.70 13.86 6.66
N TYR A 148 9.67 14.44 7.29
CA TYR A 148 9.03 13.82 8.46
C TYR A 148 7.50 13.86 8.44
N MET A 149 6.92 12.68 8.70
CA MET A 149 5.48 12.48 8.96
C MET A 149 5.06 13.14 10.27
N ASP A 150 3.79 13.51 10.39
CA ASP A 150 3.25 14.00 11.65
C ASP A 150 3.15 12.89 12.71
N LYS A 151 3.92 13.02 13.79
CA LYS A 151 3.92 12.05 14.89
C LYS A 151 2.52 11.83 15.47
N LYS A 152 1.74 12.90 15.68
CA LYS A 152 0.43 12.81 16.33
C LYS A 152 -0.56 12.03 15.46
N SER A 153 -0.64 12.33 14.16
CA SER A 153 -1.48 11.60 13.22
C SER A 153 -1.02 10.15 13.01
N LEU A 154 0.28 9.88 13.01
CA LEU A 154 0.81 8.53 12.75
C LEU A 154 0.75 7.60 13.97
N ASP A 155 0.69 8.14 15.20
CA ASP A 155 0.76 7.33 16.42
C ASP A 155 -0.30 6.22 16.52
N PRO A 156 -1.58 6.45 16.17
CA PRO A 156 -2.58 5.38 16.13
C PRO A 156 -2.21 4.24 15.18
N TYR A 157 -1.65 4.53 14.01
CA TYR A 157 -1.23 3.51 13.04
C TYR A 157 -0.07 2.69 13.58
N TYR A 158 0.90 3.35 14.22
CA TYR A 158 2.01 2.66 14.87
C TYR A 158 1.54 1.78 16.03
N GLN A 159 0.66 2.29 16.91
CA GLN A 159 0.08 1.51 18.01
C GLN A 159 -0.72 0.29 17.48
N PHE A 160 -1.46 0.45 16.39
CA PHE A 160 -2.13 -0.65 15.70
C PHE A 160 -1.12 -1.73 15.28
N THR A 161 -0.02 -1.35 14.60
CA THR A 161 1.01 -2.31 14.17
C THR A 161 1.77 -2.97 15.32
N LYS A 162 1.98 -2.27 16.45
CA LYS A 162 2.51 -2.87 17.68
C LYS A 162 1.61 -3.96 18.22
N ILE A 163 0.31 -3.71 18.25
CA ILE A 163 -0.65 -4.71 18.71
C ILE A 163 -0.67 -5.91 17.75
N LEU A 164 -0.62 -5.69 16.43
CA LEU A 164 -0.49 -6.81 15.48
C LEU A 164 0.77 -7.64 15.73
N THR A 165 1.91 -6.98 15.94
CA THR A 165 3.19 -7.63 16.27
C THR A 165 3.08 -8.46 17.56
N ASP A 166 2.48 -7.90 18.60
CA ASP A 166 2.29 -8.58 19.89
C ASP A 166 1.37 -9.80 19.78
N ILE A 167 0.29 -9.70 18.99
CA ILE A 167 -0.63 -10.80 18.71
C ILE A 167 0.14 -11.93 17.99
N MET A 168 0.99 -11.64 17.00
CA MET A 168 1.77 -12.68 16.30
C MET A 168 2.87 -13.29 17.17
N LYS A 169 3.46 -12.52 18.09
CA LYS A 169 4.36 -13.07 19.10
C LYS A 169 3.63 -14.06 20.03
N GLU A 170 2.48 -13.66 20.57
CA GLU A 170 1.66 -14.47 21.46
C GLU A 170 1.14 -15.75 20.78
N GLU A 171 0.67 -15.62 19.56
CA GLU A 171 0.24 -16.77 18.76
C GLU A 171 1.39 -17.78 18.58
N GLY A 172 2.62 -17.29 18.36
CA GLY A 172 3.79 -18.15 18.16
C GLY A 172 4.12 -18.97 19.40
N ASP A 173 4.09 -18.34 20.58
CA ASP A 173 4.26 -19.03 21.87
C ASP A 173 3.14 -20.04 22.13
N ILE A 174 1.89 -19.70 21.81
CA ILE A 174 0.76 -20.62 22.01
C ILE A 174 0.86 -21.84 21.08
N PHE A 175 1.21 -21.65 19.81
CA PHE A 175 1.39 -22.77 18.87
C PHE A 175 2.56 -23.66 19.25
N ASP A 176 3.66 -23.07 19.72
CA ASP A 176 4.80 -23.83 20.25
C ASP A 176 4.36 -24.73 21.41
N ARG A 177 3.59 -24.18 22.36
CA ARG A 177 3.05 -24.95 23.51
C ARG A 177 2.06 -26.03 23.11
N ARG A 178 1.32 -25.82 22.02
CA ARG A 178 0.39 -26.80 21.45
C ARG A 178 1.10 -27.88 20.62
N GLY A 179 2.42 -27.81 20.44
CA GLY A 179 3.21 -28.82 19.73
C GLY A 179 3.12 -28.72 18.21
N TYR A 180 2.80 -27.53 17.67
CA TYR A 180 2.79 -27.31 16.23
C TYR A 180 4.21 -27.44 15.65
N GLU A 181 4.31 -28.10 14.50
CA GLU A 181 5.59 -28.26 13.80
C GLU A 181 6.10 -26.90 13.28
N ARG A 182 7.27 -26.44 13.73
CA ARG A 182 7.79 -25.08 13.52
C ARG A 182 8.17 -24.77 12.08
N ASP A 183 8.56 -25.77 11.30
CA ASP A 183 8.92 -25.67 9.89
C ASP A 183 7.71 -25.79 8.94
N THR A 184 6.50 -25.69 9.50
CA THR A 184 5.24 -25.87 8.78
C THR A 184 4.43 -24.58 8.76
N ARG A 185 3.57 -24.43 7.75
CA ARG A 185 2.77 -23.21 7.52
C ARG A 185 1.87 -22.92 8.71
N ARG A 186 1.34 -23.96 9.36
CA ARG A 186 0.50 -23.80 10.55
C ARG A 186 1.23 -23.12 11.70
N PHE A 187 2.57 -23.17 11.76
CA PHE A 187 3.34 -22.43 12.74
C PHE A 187 3.87 -21.11 12.17
N TYR A 188 4.63 -21.16 11.08
CA TYR A 188 5.42 -20.00 10.67
C TYR A 188 4.60 -18.89 9.99
N LEU A 189 3.43 -19.19 9.42
CA LEU A 189 2.56 -18.13 8.86
C LEU A 189 1.76 -17.45 9.97
N TYR A 190 1.61 -16.13 9.87
CA TYR A 190 0.64 -15.37 10.65
C TYR A 190 -0.79 -15.79 10.30
N SER A 191 -1.72 -15.67 11.25
CA SER A 191 -3.15 -15.95 11.00
C SER A 191 -3.86 -14.84 10.22
N TYR A 192 -3.18 -13.70 10.01
CA TYR A 192 -3.66 -12.65 9.13
C TYR A 192 -2.69 -12.37 7.99
N ALA A 193 -3.24 -11.83 6.89
CA ALA A 193 -2.51 -11.23 5.79
C ALA A 193 -3.02 -9.80 5.51
N ILE A 194 -2.15 -8.95 4.95
CA ILE A 194 -2.50 -7.60 4.51
C ILE A 194 -2.28 -7.51 3.00
N ILE A 195 -3.28 -7.01 2.30
CA ILE A 195 -3.21 -6.72 0.87
C ILE A 195 -3.53 -5.24 0.71
N SER A 196 -2.53 -4.44 0.33
CA SER A 196 -2.71 -3.01 0.16
C SER A 196 -2.89 -2.67 -1.31
N PHE A 197 -4.00 -2.00 -1.60
CA PHE A 197 -4.27 -1.40 -2.91
C PHE A 197 -3.78 0.04 -3.01
N ASN A 198 -3.20 0.57 -1.92
CA ASN A 198 -2.55 1.87 -1.92
C ASN A 198 -1.14 1.74 -2.47
N TRP A 199 -0.68 2.81 -3.11
CA TRP A 199 0.73 2.95 -3.46
C TRP A 199 1.56 3.42 -2.27
N ASP A 200 0.95 3.97 -1.21
CA ASP A 200 1.65 4.48 -0.04
C ASP A 200 2.27 3.34 0.82
N PRO A 201 3.51 3.51 1.30
CA PRO A 201 4.18 2.50 2.12
C PRO A 201 3.92 2.65 3.63
N VAL A 202 2.95 3.46 4.07
CA VAL A 202 2.86 3.90 5.47
C VAL A 202 2.57 2.74 6.41
N ILE A 203 1.60 1.88 6.07
CA ILE A 203 1.25 0.72 6.92
C ILE A 203 2.42 -0.25 7.02
N LEU A 204 3.07 -0.55 5.88
CA LEU A 204 4.25 -1.40 5.82
C LEU A 204 5.37 -0.86 6.71
N TRP A 205 5.65 0.43 6.62
CA TRP A 205 6.75 1.04 7.37
C TRP A 205 6.55 0.96 8.88
N ASN A 206 5.31 1.13 9.35
CA ASN A 206 4.99 0.99 10.77
C ASN A 206 5.12 -0.47 11.23
N ILE A 207 4.69 -1.45 10.42
CA ILE A 207 4.89 -2.88 10.70
C ILE A 207 6.38 -3.21 10.78
N PHE A 208 7.17 -2.78 9.81
CA PHE A 208 8.62 -2.98 9.74
C PHE A 208 9.35 -2.46 10.98
N ASN A 209 9.04 -1.23 11.40
CA ASN A 209 9.63 -0.65 12.61
C ASN A 209 9.18 -1.40 13.87
N SER A 210 7.94 -1.88 13.92
CA SER A 210 7.41 -2.67 15.04
C SER A 210 8.07 -4.06 15.13
N HIS A 211 8.19 -4.77 14.00
CA HIS A 211 8.92 -6.04 13.91
C HIS A 211 10.39 -5.87 14.27
N LYS A 212 11.05 -4.79 13.82
CA LYS A 212 12.42 -4.51 14.22
C LYS A 212 12.56 -4.33 15.74
N GLU A 213 11.69 -3.52 16.35
CA GLU A 213 11.72 -3.32 17.80
C GLU A 213 11.53 -4.64 18.57
N GLN A 214 10.63 -5.52 18.12
CA GLN A 214 10.45 -6.85 18.69
C GLN A 214 11.68 -7.75 18.48
N ASN A 215 12.26 -7.74 17.28
CA ASN A 215 13.40 -8.57 16.94
C ASN A 215 14.65 -8.17 17.71
N ASP A 216 14.87 -6.86 17.92
CA ASP A 216 15.97 -6.33 18.74
C ASP A 216 15.75 -6.68 20.23
N ASN A 217 14.51 -6.59 20.71
CA ASN A 217 14.09 -7.02 22.05
C ASN A 217 13.54 -8.45 22.03
N SER A 218 14.33 -9.39 21.49
CA SER A 218 13.89 -10.74 21.15
C SER A 218 13.12 -11.43 22.29
N TYR A 219 11.97 -12.00 21.94
CA TYR A 219 11.25 -12.95 22.79
C TYR A 219 11.90 -14.33 22.68
N TYR A 220 11.95 -15.08 23.77
CA TYR A 220 12.53 -16.42 23.81
C TYR A 220 11.44 -17.45 24.06
N LEU A 221 11.44 -18.52 23.26
CA LEU A 221 10.61 -19.70 23.48
C LEU A 221 11.14 -20.51 24.67
N LYS A 222 10.40 -21.54 25.09
CA LYS A 222 10.74 -22.36 26.27
C LYS A 222 12.10 -23.05 26.19
N ASP A 223 12.54 -23.38 24.97
CA ASP A 223 13.84 -23.99 24.70
C ASP A 223 14.99 -22.98 24.58
N GLY A 224 14.72 -21.69 24.81
CA GLY A 224 15.71 -20.61 24.72
C GLY A 224 15.97 -20.10 23.30
N LEU A 225 15.21 -20.55 22.28
CA LEU A 225 15.34 -20.01 20.94
C LEU A 225 14.62 -18.67 20.80
N LYS A 226 15.26 -17.72 20.10
CA LYS A 226 14.68 -16.42 19.80
C LYS A 226 13.55 -16.54 18.77
N LEU A 227 12.37 -16.05 19.09
CA LEU A 227 11.27 -15.86 18.15
C LEU A 227 11.44 -14.52 17.42
N ARG A 228 11.50 -14.58 16.08
CA ARG A 228 11.63 -13.42 15.21
C ARG A 228 10.49 -13.32 14.21
N LEU A 229 10.09 -12.09 13.93
CA LEU A 229 8.97 -11.72 13.09
C LEU A 229 9.46 -11.01 11.84
N PHE A 230 8.96 -11.43 10.67
CA PHE A 230 9.31 -10.86 9.37
C PHE A 230 8.08 -10.77 8.46
N ASP A 231 8.29 -10.24 7.26
CA ASP A 231 7.24 -10.00 6.29
C ASP A 231 7.64 -10.58 4.93
N ASP A 232 6.66 -11.21 4.29
CA ASP A 232 6.73 -11.84 2.98
C ASP A 232 5.86 -11.04 1.99
N PHE A 233 6.49 -10.58 0.90
CA PHE A 233 5.86 -9.75 -0.12
C PHE A 233 5.20 -10.55 -1.26
N GLY A 234 5.23 -11.88 -1.20
CA GLY A 234 4.68 -12.75 -2.25
C GLY A 234 5.50 -12.79 -3.54
N THR A 235 6.65 -12.10 -3.58
CA THR A 235 7.64 -12.16 -4.66
C THR A 235 9.01 -11.81 -4.10
N GLN A 236 10.08 -12.18 -4.82
CA GLN A 236 11.44 -11.86 -4.42
C GLN A 236 11.73 -10.38 -4.65
N ILE A 237 11.90 -9.62 -3.56
CA ILE A 237 12.28 -8.22 -3.60
C ILE A 237 13.68 -8.06 -2.98
N ALA A 238 14.55 -7.32 -3.67
CA ALA A 238 15.80 -6.86 -3.07
C ALA A 238 15.70 -5.39 -2.67
N SER A 239 16.39 -5.06 -1.60
CA SER A 239 16.64 -3.70 -1.16
C SER A 239 18.11 -3.55 -0.80
N ILE A 240 18.56 -2.32 -0.60
CA ILE A 240 19.83 -2.09 0.10
C ILE A 240 19.54 -2.11 1.59
N LYS A 241 20.42 -2.77 2.35
CA LYS A 241 20.34 -2.83 3.81
C LYS A 241 20.13 -1.44 4.44
N ILE A 242 19.12 -1.32 5.30
CA ILE A 242 18.80 -0.10 6.06
C ILE A 242 19.90 0.12 7.11
N ASP A 243 20.27 1.38 7.37
CA ASP A 243 21.34 1.75 8.31
C ASP A 243 22.71 1.13 7.98
N SER A 244 22.96 0.85 6.71
CA SER A 244 24.26 0.45 6.17
C SER A 244 24.73 1.45 5.13
N ASP A 245 26.00 1.85 5.23
CA ASP A 245 26.69 2.65 4.21
C ASP A 245 27.16 1.78 3.03
N GLU A 246 27.24 0.46 3.22
CA GLU A 246 27.59 -0.48 2.16
C GLU A 246 26.35 -0.91 1.35
N PRO A 247 26.44 -0.95 0.00
CA PRO A 247 25.38 -1.38 -0.89
C PRO A 247 25.26 -2.91 -0.94
N GLU A 248 25.06 -3.55 0.21
CA GLU A 248 24.82 -5.00 0.30
C GLU A 248 23.37 -5.31 -0.11
N ILE A 249 23.18 -6.32 -0.98
CA ILE A 249 21.84 -6.81 -1.33
C ILE A 249 21.19 -7.39 -0.08
N TRP A 250 20.02 -6.86 0.27
CA TRP A 250 19.20 -7.36 1.35
C TRP A 250 17.86 -7.87 0.81
N TYR A 251 17.60 -9.16 1.01
CA TYR A 251 16.37 -9.83 0.61
C TYR A 251 15.33 -9.82 1.73
N THR A 252 14.07 -9.68 1.33
CA THR A 252 12.92 -9.95 2.20
C THR A 252 12.84 -11.43 2.54
N VAL A 253 12.23 -11.77 3.69
CA VAL A 253 12.09 -13.16 4.13
C VAL A 253 10.90 -13.81 3.43
N GLU A 254 11.10 -15.02 2.90
CA GLU A 254 10.02 -15.81 2.29
C GLU A 254 9.84 -17.17 2.99
N GLU A 255 8.78 -17.89 2.63
CA GLU A 255 8.45 -19.20 3.23
C GLU A 255 9.59 -20.22 3.13
N SER A 256 10.33 -20.25 2.02
CA SER A 256 11.44 -21.19 1.80
C SER A 256 12.53 -21.03 2.87
N GLN A 257 12.83 -19.77 3.22
CA GLN A 257 13.80 -19.41 4.24
C GLN A 257 13.28 -19.74 5.64
N CYS A 258 11.99 -19.48 5.91
CA CYS A 258 11.36 -19.80 7.19
C CYS A 258 11.42 -21.30 7.47
N LYS A 259 11.01 -22.12 6.49
CA LYS A 259 11.05 -23.57 6.59
C LYS A 259 12.46 -24.08 6.91
N ARG A 260 13.47 -23.55 6.23
CA ARG A 260 14.87 -23.95 6.44
C ARG A 260 15.44 -23.48 7.79
N ILE A 261 15.09 -22.27 8.23
CA ILE A 261 15.58 -21.74 9.52
C ILE A 261 14.94 -22.47 10.70
N ASN A 262 13.66 -22.82 10.57
CA ASN A 262 12.89 -23.49 11.61
C ASN A 262 13.08 -25.01 11.66
N ASP A 263 13.90 -25.59 10.75
CA ASP A 263 14.19 -27.02 10.73
C ASP A 263 14.67 -27.49 12.12
N TYR A 264 13.91 -28.42 12.69
CA TYR A 264 14.08 -28.99 14.02
C TYR A 264 15.46 -29.54 14.30
N LYS A 265 16.22 -29.94 13.27
CA LYS A 265 17.54 -30.54 13.48
C LYS A 265 18.53 -29.56 14.08
N TYR A 266 18.56 -28.30 13.62
CA TYR A 266 19.56 -27.32 14.04
C TYR A 266 19.09 -25.85 13.97
N PRO A 267 17.97 -25.47 14.63
CA PRO A 267 17.50 -24.09 14.57
C PRO A 267 18.35 -23.18 15.46
N SER A 268 18.92 -22.12 14.88
CA SER A 268 19.60 -21.05 15.66
C SER A 268 18.61 -20.03 16.25
N ARG A 269 17.39 -20.01 15.72
CA ARG A 269 16.28 -19.11 16.05
C ARG A 269 15.02 -19.66 15.39
N ILE A 270 13.87 -19.17 15.82
CA ILE A 270 12.57 -19.46 15.21
C ILE A 270 12.04 -18.22 14.52
N VAL A 271 11.50 -18.40 13.31
CA VAL A 271 11.01 -17.34 12.44
C VAL A 271 9.53 -17.55 12.14
N ARG A 272 8.76 -16.46 12.21
CA ARG A 272 7.39 -16.39 11.68
C ARG A 272 7.29 -15.22 10.70
N ILE A 273 6.41 -15.33 9.72
CA ILE A 273 6.22 -14.36 8.63
C ILE A 273 4.76 -14.00 8.42
N GLY A 274 4.52 -12.73 8.14
CA GLY A 274 3.25 -12.19 7.67
C GLY A 274 3.25 -11.91 6.18
N LYS A 275 2.14 -12.19 5.50
CA LYS A 275 1.99 -11.85 4.08
C LYS A 275 1.55 -10.37 3.97
N ILE A 276 2.34 -9.54 3.28
CA ILE A 276 2.01 -8.14 2.98
C ILE A 276 2.17 -7.89 1.48
N LEU A 277 1.06 -7.80 0.78
CA LEU A 277 1.02 -7.78 -0.68
C LEU A 277 0.64 -6.39 -1.22
N PHE A 278 1.29 -5.98 -2.31
CA PHE A 278 1.02 -4.72 -3.03
C PHE A 278 0.71 -4.99 -4.51
N PRO A 279 -0.50 -5.49 -4.85
CA PRO A 279 -0.87 -5.84 -6.22
C PRO A 279 -0.81 -4.68 -7.22
N HIS A 280 -0.85 -3.43 -6.74
CA HIS A 280 -0.75 -2.21 -7.56
C HIS A 280 0.65 -1.59 -7.59
N GLY A 281 1.64 -2.26 -6.98
CA GLY A 281 2.94 -1.66 -6.71
C GLY A 281 2.90 -0.74 -5.49
N ILE A 282 4.08 -0.24 -5.11
CA ILE A 282 4.29 0.60 -3.93
C ILE A 282 5.32 1.70 -4.28
N PHE A 283 5.17 2.89 -3.72
CA PHE A 283 6.19 3.94 -3.83
C PHE A 283 7.53 3.46 -3.25
N GLY A 284 8.62 4.01 -3.76
CA GLY A 284 9.98 3.55 -3.43
C GLY A 284 10.44 2.28 -4.15
N SER A 285 9.55 1.58 -4.87
CA SER A 285 9.90 0.38 -5.63
C SER A 285 10.25 0.68 -7.10
N ARG A 286 11.03 -0.17 -7.78
CA ARG A 286 11.49 0.02 -9.17
C ARG A 286 11.63 -1.32 -9.89
N ILE A 287 11.28 -1.37 -11.17
CA ILE A 287 11.71 -2.46 -12.07
C ILE A 287 12.96 -1.99 -12.80
N CYS A 288 14.09 -2.68 -12.61
CA CYS A 288 15.32 -2.31 -13.28
C CYS A 288 15.14 -2.43 -14.81
N PRO A 289 15.42 -1.37 -15.60
CA PRO A 289 15.23 -1.42 -17.04
C PRO A 289 16.26 -2.29 -17.77
N GLU A 290 17.38 -2.63 -17.11
CA GLU A 290 18.40 -3.51 -17.67
C GLU A 290 18.12 -5.00 -17.35
N CYS A 291 18.01 -5.36 -16.06
CA CYS A 291 17.89 -6.76 -15.65
C CYS A 291 16.45 -7.22 -15.35
N GLY A 292 15.47 -6.32 -15.36
CA GLY A 292 14.07 -6.63 -15.08
C GLY A 292 13.74 -7.00 -13.62
N LYS A 293 14.72 -6.96 -12.71
CA LYS A 293 14.52 -7.31 -11.30
C LYS A 293 13.71 -6.24 -10.56
N TYR A 294 12.87 -6.71 -9.65
CA TYR A 294 12.10 -5.85 -8.74
C TYR A 294 12.96 -5.47 -7.54
N ILE A 295 13.16 -4.16 -7.35
CA ILE A 295 13.93 -3.61 -6.25
C ILE A 295 13.06 -2.63 -5.48
N THR A 296 13.36 -2.46 -4.21
CA THR A 296 12.68 -1.47 -3.36
C THR A 296 13.67 -0.78 -2.45
N THR A 297 13.29 0.38 -1.93
CA THR A 297 14.01 1.06 -0.88
C THR A 297 13.07 1.39 0.27
N PHE A 298 13.56 1.21 1.49
CA PHE A 298 12.82 1.45 2.72
C PHE A 298 13.38 2.66 3.50
N GLY A 299 14.20 3.48 2.85
CA GLY A 299 14.83 4.65 3.45
C GLY A 299 16.24 4.41 3.98
N GLY A 300 16.84 5.48 4.52
CA GLY A 300 18.22 5.48 4.99
C GLY A 300 18.38 4.97 6.42
N SER A 301 17.32 5.05 7.23
CA SER A 301 17.35 4.68 8.66
C SER A 301 16.05 4.10 9.18
N TRP A 302 16.13 3.28 10.24
CA TRP A 302 14.99 2.74 10.98
C TRP A 302 14.29 3.83 11.80
N ASN A 303 13.52 4.67 11.09
CA ASN A 303 12.73 5.75 11.68
C ASN A 303 11.32 5.77 11.07
N ARG A 304 10.33 5.30 11.83
CA ARG A 304 8.91 5.27 11.42
C ARG A 304 8.34 6.62 10.97
N LEU A 305 8.92 7.73 11.41
CA LEU A 305 8.47 9.09 11.04
C LEU A 305 9.14 9.61 9.77
N SER A 306 10.15 8.92 9.24
CA SER A 306 10.86 9.33 8.03
C SER A 306 9.99 9.12 6.79
N THR A 307 9.93 10.13 5.91
CA THR A 307 9.27 9.99 4.59
C THR A 307 10.17 9.39 3.51
N GLU A 308 11.40 9.02 3.86
CA GLU A 308 12.31 8.33 2.94
C GLU A 308 11.78 6.99 2.47
N VAL A 309 10.82 6.39 3.17
CA VAL A 309 10.20 5.13 2.75
C VAL A 309 9.48 5.25 1.39
N PHE A 310 9.13 6.46 0.94
CA PHE A 310 8.63 6.69 -0.42
C PHE A 310 9.75 6.64 -1.48
N GLY A 311 11.02 6.56 -1.09
CA GLY A 311 12.18 6.66 -1.98
C GLY A 311 12.75 8.08 -2.09
N PRO A 312 13.81 8.30 -2.89
CA PRO A 312 14.40 9.61 -3.07
C PRO A 312 13.52 10.51 -3.93
N SER A 313 13.24 11.71 -3.43
CA SER A 313 12.67 12.78 -4.25
C SER A 313 13.64 13.25 -5.33
N VAL A 314 13.09 13.70 -6.47
CA VAL A 314 13.86 14.38 -7.52
C VAL A 314 14.40 15.74 -7.06
N LEU A 315 13.76 16.36 -6.05
CA LEU A 315 14.17 17.62 -5.45
C LEU A 315 14.57 17.39 -3.99
N GLN A 316 15.84 17.65 -3.66
CA GLN A 316 16.36 17.36 -2.33
C GLN A 316 15.62 18.10 -1.21
N ASP A 317 15.12 19.32 -1.45
CA ASP A 317 14.44 20.10 -0.40
C ASP A 317 13.05 19.56 0.02
N LEU A 318 12.46 18.64 -0.76
CA LEU A 318 11.22 17.93 -0.40
C LEU A 318 11.47 16.79 0.60
N GLN A 319 12.74 16.44 0.81
CA GLN A 319 13.23 15.44 1.75
C GLN A 319 14.35 16.04 2.61
N LYS A 320 14.84 15.31 3.62
CA LYS A 320 15.91 15.84 4.48
C LYS A 320 17.09 14.89 4.64
N SER A 321 16.81 13.63 4.86
CA SER A 321 17.80 12.69 5.38
C SER A 321 18.34 11.72 4.33
N TRP A 322 17.83 11.79 3.08
CA TRP A 322 18.18 10.83 2.05
C TRP A 322 19.67 10.87 1.73
N LYS A 323 20.33 9.72 1.82
CA LYS A 323 21.74 9.54 1.48
C LYS A 323 21.86 8.62 0.27
N TYR A 324 22.44 9.16 -0.80
CA TYR A 324 22.88 8.36 -1.94
C TYR A 324 24.14 7.57 -1.53
N LYS A 325 24.07 6.25 -1.60
CA LYS A 325 25.05 5.34 -1.00
C LYS A 325 26.21 5.07 -1.95
N SER A 326 25.89 4.76 -3.20
CA SER A 326 26.92 4.42 -4.19
C SER A 326 27.45 5.64 -4.95
N GLU A 327 28.62 5.50 -5.58
CA GLU A 327 29.18 6.54 -6.45
C GLU A 327 28.29 6.82 -7.67
N ASN A 328 27.65 5.78 -8.21
CA ASN A 328 26.71 5.93 -9.33
C ASN A 328 25.47 6.73 -8.89
N GLU A 329 24.91 6.46 -7.70
CA GLU A 329 23.80 7.23 -7.15
C GLU A 329 24.19 8.68 -6.87
N LYS A 330 25.37 8.93 -6.27
CA LYS A 330 25.89 10.28 -5.97
C LYS A 330 26.13 11.10 -7.24
N LYS A 331 26.51 10.46 -8.35
CA LYS A 331 26.70 11.10 -9.64
C LYS A 331 25.38 11.50 -10.30
N ASN A 332 24.37 10.61 -10.25
CA ASN A 332 23.11 10.80 -10.97
C ASN A 332 22.08 11.62 -10.17
N LYS A 333 22.00 11.44 -8.84
CA LYS A 333 21.05 12.11 -7.91
C LYS A 333 19.62 12.14 -8.48
N LYS A 334 18.81 13.14 -8.09
CA LYS A 334 17.46 13.41 -8.64
C LYS A 334 16.56 12.17 -8.70
N GLY A 335 16.42 11.45 -7.57
CA GLY A 335 15.59 10.26 -7.50
C GLY A 335 16.27 8.96 -7.95
N ALA A 336 17.57 8.99 -8.24
CA ALA A 336 18.34 7.82 -8.64
C ALA A 336 18.44 6.78 -7.51
N ILE A 337 18.26 5.51 -7.89
CA ILE A 337 18.58 4.33 -7.07
C ILE A 337 19.37 3.36 -7.93
N GLU A 338 20.52 2.88 -7.45
CA GLU A 338 21.28 1.85 -8.14
C GLU A 338 20.67 0.47 -7.91
N CYS A 339 20.48 -0.29 -9.01
CA CYS A 339 20.02 -1.66 -8.92
C CYS A 339 21.10 -2.51 -8.23
N PRO A 340 20.82 -3.13 -7.08
CA PRO A 340 21.83 -3.88 -6.33
C PRO A 340 22.19 -5.21 -7.01
N TYR A 341 21.48 -5.61 -8.08
CA TYR A 341 21.79 -6.81 -8.87
C TYR A 341 22.79 -6.56 -10.01
N CYS A 342 22.63 -5.48 -10.78
CA CYS A 342 23.42 -5.24 -12.00
C CYS A 342 24.11 -3.88 -12.04
N GLY A 343 23.86 -2.97 -11.09
CA GLY A 343 24.46 -1.63 -11.05
C GLY A 343 23.77 -0.58 -11.91
N GLN A 344 22.74 -0.93 -12.68
CA GLN A 344 21.98 0.05 -13.48
C GLN A 344 21.24 1.04 -12.59
N ILE A 345 21.35 2.33 -12.90
CA ILE A 345 20.57 3.38 -12.26
C ILE A 345 19.11 3.32 -12.73
N THR A 346 18.21 3.40 -11.75
CA THR A 346 16.76 3.49 -11.89
C THR A 346 16.26 4.83 -11.35
N TYR A 347 15.08 5.25 -11.80
CA TYR A 347 14.46 6.54 -11.48
C TYR A 347 12.98 6.39 -11.13
N PRO A 348 12.30 7.43 -10.58
CA PRO A 348 10.87 7.38 -10.27
C PRO A 348 9.97 6.87 -11.40
N PHE A 349 10.30 7.14 -12.66
CA PHE A 349 9.52 6.62 -13.79
C PHE A 349 9.63 5.09 -14.00
N ASP A 350 10.55 4.41 -13.33
CA ASP A 350 10.69 2.95 -13.34
C ASP A 350 9.82 2.27 -12.26
N MET A 351 9.00 3.05 -11.53
CA MET A 351 8.01 2.49 -10.60
C MET A 351 6.97 1.65 -11.32
N PRO A 352 6.72 0.40 -10.88
CA PRO A 352 5.67 -0.43 -11.44
C PRO A 352 4.30 -0.07 -10.82
N LEU A 353 3.86 1.18 -10.94
CA LEU A 353 2.53 1.56 -10.47
C LEU A 353 1.49 1.11 -11.49
N ILE A 354 0.66 0.15 -11.07
CA ILE A 354 -0.54 -0.19 -11.84
C ILE A 354 -1.63 0.77 -11.39
N MET A 355 -2.02 1.66 -12.29
CA MET A 355 -3.32 2.33 -12.23
C MET A 355 -4.34 1.38 -12.88
N GLN A 356 -5.51 1.24 -12.27
CA GLN A 356 -6.70 0.63 -12.87
C GLN A 356 -7.00 1.28 -14.24
N THR A 357 -6.54 0.75 -15.35
CA THR A 357 -6.88 1.27 -16.69
C THR A 357 -7.72 0.26 -17.45
N LEU A 358 -8.62 0.72 -18.31
CA LEU A 358 -9.34 -0.16 -19.25
C LEU A 358 -8.45 -0.65 -20.41
N ALA A 359 -7.24 -0.09 -20.55
CA ALA A 359 -6.25 -0.56 -21.50
C ALA A 359 -5.62 -1.88 -21.05
N LYS A 360 -5.34 -2.78 -22.00
CA LYS A 360 -4.60 -4.01 -21.72
C LYS A 360 -3.16 -3.66 -21.39
N GLN A 361 -2.83 -3.56 -20.11
CA GLN A 361 -1.46 -3.30 -19.68
C GLN A 361 -0.54 -4.47 -20.01
N LYS A 362 0.72 -4.15 -20.30
CA LYS A 362 1.79 -5.16 -20.30
C LYS A 362 1.87 -5.77 -18.90
N SER A 363 1.87 -7.10 -18.85
CA SER A 363 2.11 -7.85 -17.63
C SER A 363 3.44 -7.42 -17.01
N ILE A 364 3.41 -7.07 -15.72
CA ILE A 364 4.60 -6.83 -14.90
C ILE A 364 4.80 -8.11 -14.07
N PRO A 365 5.75 -9.00 -14.43
CA PRO A 365 5.77 -10.36 -13.89
C PRO A 365 5.78 -10.44 -12.35
N PRO A 366 6.57 -9.63 -11.61
CA PRO A 366 6.51 -9.63 -10.14
C PRO A 366 5.13 -9.28 -9.58
N LEU A 367 4.38 -8.38 -10.23
CA LEU A 367 3.04 -8.01 -9.78
C LEU A 367 2.00 -9.09 -10.11
N GLU A 368 2.19 -9.85 -11.19
CA GLU A 368 1.32 -11.00 -11.49
C GLU A 368 1.52 -12.16 -10.50
N GLU A 369 2.75 -12.37 -10.02
CA GLU A 369 3.03 -13.31 -8.93
C GLU A 369 2.32 -12.88 -7.63
N ILE A 370 2.44 -11.59 -7.26
CA ILE A 370 1.73 -11.02 -6.11
C ILE A 370 0.21 -11.18 -6.25
N LYS A 371 -0.36 -10.94 -7.45
CA LYS A 371 -1.79 -11.15 -7.71
C LYS A 371 -2.20 -12.62 -7.56
N THR A 372 -1.34 -13.54 -7.99
CA THR A 372 -1.58 -14.99 -7.82
C THR A 372 -1.61 -15.36 -6.33
N GLU A 373 -0.65 -14.86 -5.55
CA GLU A 373 -0.59 -15.05 -4.10
C GLU A 373 -1.82 -14.43 -3.40
N MET A 374 -2.23 -13.23 -3.81
CA MET A 374 -3.49 -12.61 -3.37
C MET A 374 -4.69 -13.52 -3.63
N GLY A 375 -4.82 -14.09 -4.84
CA GLY A 375 -5.90 -15.01 -5.18
C GLY A 375 -5.95 -16.24 -4.26
N LEU A 376 -4.79 -16.79 -3.91
CA LEU A 376 -4.67 -17.91 -2.97
C LEU A 376 -5.07 -17.52 -1.54
N LEU A 377 -4.65 -16.34 -1.05
CA LEU A 377 -5.08 -15.82 0.23
C LEU A 377 -6.60 -15.64 0.27
N MET A 378 -7.17 -14.99 -0.74
CA MET A 378 -8.61 -14.75 -0.81
C MET A 378 -9.43 -16.04 -0.84
N LYS A 379 -8.97 -17.03 -1.61
CA LYS A 379 -9.61 -18.35 -1.72
C LYS A 379 -9.65 -19.11 -0.40
N ASN A 380 -8.63 -18.96 0.44
CA ASN A 380 -8.53 -19.73 1.69
C ASN A 380 -8.95 -18.93 2.94
N ALA A 381 -9.31 -17.66 2.79
CA ALA A 381 -9.77 -16.82 3.88
C ALA A 381 -11.08 -17.35 4.50
N LYS A 382 -11.20 -17.24 5.82
CA LYS A 382 -12.46 -17.40 6.57
C LYS A 382 -13.13 -16.04 6.82
N HIS A 383 -12.32 -14.98 6.89
CA HIS A 383 -12.78 -13.63 7.16
C HIS A 383 -12.02 -12.60 6.29
N ILE A 384 -12.76 -11.73 5.62
CA ILE A 384 -12.19 -10.66 4.77
C ILE A 384 -12.58 -9.31 5.37
N ILE A 385 -11.62 -8.40 5.50
CA ILE A 385 -11.82 -7.06 6.07
C ILE A 385 -11.55 -6.02 5.00
N PHE A 386 -12.57 -5.26 4.61
CA PHE A 386 -12.46 -4.08 3.76
C PHE A 386 -12.12 -2.87 4.63
N ALA A 387 -10.83 -2.56 4.76
CA ALA A 387 -10.32 -1.45 5.55
C ALA A 387 -10.16 -0.21 4.65
N GLY A 388 -11.19 0.64 4.60
CA GLY A 388 -11.17 1.86 3.77
C GLY A 388 -11.03 1.57 2.27
N TYR A 389 -11.44 0.39 1.82
CA TYR A 389 -11.43 -0.02 0.42
C TYR A 389 -12.86 -0.15 -0.10
N SER A 390 -13.20 0.60 -1.14
CA SER A 390 -14.59 0.78 -1.59
C SER A 390 -15.04 -0.17 -2.69
N LEU A 391 -14.17 -1.06 -3.19
CA LEU A 391 -14.41 -1.85 -4.41
C LEU A 391 -14.97 -0.99 -5.55
N PRO A 392 -14.27 0.09 -5.96
CA PRO A 392 -14.81 1.04 -6.93
C PRO A 392 -15.20 0.33 -8.23
N LEU A 393 -16.28 0.80 -8.88
CA LEU A 393 -16.77 0.24 -10.15
C LEU A 393 -15.66 0.21 -11.22
N ASP A 394 -14.76 1.16 -11.17
CA ASP A 394 -13.60 1.34 -12.03
C ASP A 394 -12.59 0.17 -11.91
N ASP A 395 -12.72 -0.64 -10.84
CA ASP A 395 -11.92 -1.81 -10.58
C ASP A 395 -12.65 -3.13 -10.90
N ILE A 396 -13.32 -3.18 -12.07
CA ILE A 396 -14.02 -4.38 -12.54
C ILE A 396 -13.08 -5.59 -12.57
N MET A 397 -11.81 -5.38 -12.94
CA MET A 397 -10.83 -6.46 -13.02
C MET A 397 -10.50 -7.03 -11.64
N VAL A 398 -10.18 -6.20 -10.63
CA VAL A 398 -9.95 -6.74 -9.28
C VAL A 398 -11.25 -7.23 -8.67
N LYS A 399 -12.40 -6.58 -8.89
CA LYS A 399 -13.71 -7.07 -8.41
C LYS A 399 -14.01 -8.45 -8.99
N THR A 400 -13.80 -8.67 -10.28
CA THR A 400 -14.02 -9.95 -10.95
C THR A 400 -12.98 -10.98 -10.51
N PHE A 401 -11.72 -10.59 -10.38
CA PHE A 401 -10.67 -11.46 -9.84
C PHE A 401 -11.00 -11.91 -8.43
N PHE A 402 -11.42 -10.98 -7.57
CA PHE A 402 -11.86 -11.21 -6.21
C PHE A 402 -13.05 -12.18 -6.17
N MET A 403 -14.11 -11.88 -6.91
CA MET A 403 -15.30 -12.74 -7.03
C MET A 403 -14.92 -14.15 -7.52
N SER A 404 -14.01 -14.26 -8.49
CA SER A 404 -13.54 -15.55 -8.98
C SER A 404 -12.75 -16.32 -7.91
N SER A 405 -11.92 -15.61 -7.14
CA SER A 405 -11.07 -16.20 -6.10
C SER A 405 -11.88 -16.79 -4.95
N ILE A 406 -12.98 -16.12 -4.58
CA ILE A 406 -13.88 -16.59 -3.54
C ILE A 406 -15.03 -17.46 -4.06
N SER A 407 -15.16 -17.66 -5.37
CA SER A 407 -16.29 -18.40 -5.98
C SER A 407 -16.38 -19.85 -5.50
N GLY A 408 -15.25 -20.46 -5.16
CA GLY A 408 -15.18 -21.80 -4.59
C GLY A 408 -15.40 -21.87 -3.08
N ASN A 409 -15.59 -20.72 -2.40
CA ASN A 409 -15.78 -20.67 -0.96
C ASN A 409 -17.23 -20.97 -0.61
N ASP A 410 -17.43 -21.62 0.53
CA ASP A 410 -18.76 -21.75 1.12
C ASP A 410 -19.23 -20.35 1.57
N LYS A 411 -20.13 -19.76 0.77
CA LYS A 411 -20.67 -18.41 1.00
C LYS A 411 -21.35 -18.25 2.37
N ASN A 412 -21.77 -19.36 3.00
CA ASN A 412 -22.35 -19.33 4.33
C ASN A 412 -21.28 -19.24 5.44
N LYS A 413 -20.04 -19.64 5.14
CA LYS A 413 -18.91 -19.66 6.08
C LYS A 413 -18.01 -18.45 5.93
N LEU A 414 -17.82 -17.94 4.72
CA LEU A 414 -16.98 -16.77 4.48
C LEU A 414 -17.62 -15.52 5.09
N LYS A 415 -16.91 -14.86 6.01
CA LYS A 415 -17.38 -13.67 6.71
C LYS A 415 -16.72 -12.41 6.20
N CYS A 416 -17.39 -11.28 6.36
CA CYS A 416 -16.93 -9.99 5.87
C CYS A 416 -17.10 -8.88 6.92
N THR A 417 -16.05 -8.09 7.12
CA THR A 417 -16.10 -6.83 7.87
C THR A 417 -15.82 -5.67 6.93
N VAL A 418 -16.64 -4.62 6.98
CA VAL A 418 -16.40 -3.37 6.27
C VAL A 418 -16.09 -2.26 7.28
N ILE A 419 -14.98 -1.56 7.08
CA ILE A 419 -14.65 -0.35 7.81
C ILE A 419 -14.67 0.80 6.81
N ASN A 420 -15.63 1.69 6.97
CA ASN A 420 -15.71 2.93 6.23
C ASN A 420 -15.89 4.11 7.19
N TYR A 421 -15.84 5.33 6.68
CA TYR A 421 -16.11 6.53 7.46
C TYR A 421 -17.35 7.23 6.93
N ASP A 422 -18.27 7.55 7.82
CA ASP A 422 -19.41 8.42 7.51
C ASP A 422 -19.56 9.48 8.60
N GLU A 423 -19.35 10.74 8.26
CA GLU A 423 -19.44 11.88 9.18
C GLU A 423 -20.86 12.09 9.71
N ASP A 424 -21.88 11.73 8.92
CA ASP A 424 -23.29 11.86 9.28
C ASP A 424 -23.78 10.73 10.19
N TYR A 425 -22.97 9.68 10.37
CA TYR A 425 -23.32 8.55 11.21
C TYR A 425 -23.10 8.86 12.70
N LYS A 426 -24.15 9.38 13.35
CA LYS A 426 -24.15 9.77 14.77
C LYS A 426 -24.58 8.67 15.74
N CYS A 427 -24.82 7.44 15.27
CA CYS A 427 -25.31 6.36 16.12
C CYS A 427 -24.21 5.79 17.02
N ALA A 428 -24.57 5.38 18.24
CA ALA A 428 -23.63 4.79 19.20
C ALA A 428 -23.22 3.34 18.86
N LYS A 429 -23.90 2.67 17.93
CA LYS A 429 -23.62 1.26 17.60
C LYS A 429 -22.26 1.14 16.91
N GLU A 430 -21.38 0.28 17.43
CA GLU A 430 -20.04 0.10 16.85
C GLU A 430 -20.06 -0.71 15.55
N TRP A 431 -20.94 -1.72 15.49
CA TRP A 431 -21.08 -2.66 14.39
C TRP A 431 -22.55 -2.73 13.93
N LEU A 432 -22.80 -2.36 12.67
CA LEU A 432 -24.06 -2.60 11.97
C LEU A 432 -24.09 -4.02 11.43
N THR A 433 -25.24 -4.68 11.52
CA THR A 433 -25.47 -6.08 11.09
C THR A 433 -26.92 -6.23 10.64
N GLY A 434 -27.19 -7.11 9.68
CA GLY A 434 -28.56 -7.47 9.28
C GLY A 434 -29.42 -6.26 8.94
N SER A 435 -30.61 -6.16 9.55
CA SER A 435 -31.58 -5.08 9.29
C SER A 435 -31.08 -3.67 9.63
N ASP A 436 -30.04 -3.53 10.46
CA ASP A 436 -29.44 -2.22 10.72
C ASP A 436 -28.64 -1.71 9.50
N ILE A 437 -28.06 -2.61 8.71
CA ILE A 437 -27.38 -2.26 7.45
C ILE A 437 -28.41 -1.75 6.45
N GLU A 438 -29.51 -2.47 6.24
CA GLU A 438 -30.59 -2.05 5.34
C GLU A 438 -31.18 -0.69 5.74
N ARG A 439 -31.36 -0.47 7.04
CA ARG A 439 -31.87 0.80 7.58
C ARG A 439 -30.90 1.95 7.30
N TYR A 440 -29.60 1.70 7.45
CA TYR A 440 -28.57 2.69 7.13
C TYR A 440 -28.58 3.01 5.64
N VAL A 441 -28.52 1.99 4.76
CA VAL A 441 -28.55 2.15 3.29
C VAL A 441 -29.75 2.98 2.82
N LYS A 442 -30.95 2.71 3.35
CA LYS A 442 -32.18 3.44 2.99
C LYS A 442 -32.23 4.90 3.47
N LYS A 443 -31.51 5.24 4.54
CA LYS A 443 -31.60 6.56 5.19
C LYS A 443 -30.40 7.46 4.92
N SER A 444 -29.24 6.87 4.64
CA SER A 444 -27.99 7.60 4.44
C SER A 444 -28.07 8.44 3.18
N LYS A 445 -27.50 9.65 3.25
CA LYS A 445 -27.30 10.53 2.09
C LYS A 445 -25.90 10.39 1.51
N ASN A 446 -25.02 9.61 2.15
CA ASN A 446 -23.65 9.41 1.71
C ASN A 446 -23.60 8.33 0.63
N ALA A 447 -23.81 8.75 -0.62
CA ALA A 447 -23.89 7.85 -1.77
C ALA A 447 -22.66 6.94 -1.93
N SER A 448 -21.46 7.46 -1.66
CA SER A 448 -20.22 6.68 -1.80
C SER A 448 -20.10 5.56 -0.76
N VAL A 449 -20.53 5.81 0.47
CA VAL A 449 -20.52 4.79 1.52
C VAL A 449 -21.62 3.76 1.26
N VAL A 450 -22.81 4.21 0.85
CA VAL A 450 -23.93 3.33 0.48
C VAL A 450 -23.53 2.39 -0.66
N GLU A 451 -22.97 2.92 -1.74
CA GLU A 451 -22.51 2.14 -2.88
C GLU A 451 -21.45 1.11 -2.49
N CYS A 452 -20.50 1.46 -1.61
CA CYS A 452 -19.52 0.51 -1.09
C CYS A 452 -20.18 -0.64 -0.33
N ILE A 453 -21.18 -0.35 0.50
CA ILE A 453 -21.91 -1.36 1.28
C ILE A 453 -22.72 -2.26 0.36
N GLU A 454 -23.43 -1.69 -0.62
CA GLU A 454 -24.20 -2.44 -1.61
C GLU A 454 -23.29 -3.37 -2.41
N ASN A 455 -22.15 -2.88 -2.91
CA ASN A 455 -21.16 -3.69 -3.62
C ASN A 455 -20.63 -4.87 -2.79
N VAL A 456 -20.47 -4.71 -1.47
CA VAL A 456 -20.07 -5.80 -0.58
C VAL A 456 -21.22 -6.79 -0.39
N CYS A 457 -22.44 -6.29 -0.15
CA CYS A 457 -23.64 -7.14 0.02
C CYS A 457 -24.03 -7.89 -1.27
N ASP A 458 -23.62 -7.44 -2.44
CA ASP A 458 -23.77 -8.19 -3.70
C ASP A 458 -22.87 -9.43 -3.75
N ILE A 459 -21.76 -9.41 -3.00
CA ILE A 459 -20.76 -10.48 -2.99
C ILE A 459 -20.97 -11.42 -1.80
N PHE A 460 -21.33 -10.88 -0.64
CA PHE A 460 -21.51 -11.59 0.63
C PHE A 460 -22.96 -11.54 1.09
N ASN A 461 -23.47 -12.64 1.61
CA ASN A 461 -24.80 -12.62 2.22
C ASN A 461 -24.84 -11.65 3.41
N LEU A 462 -25.97 -10.97 3.59
CA LEU A 462 -26.14 -9.91 4.59
C LEU A 462 -25.86 -10.39 6.04
N GLU A 463 -26.20 -11.65 6.36
CA GLU A 463 -25.94 -12.27 7.67
C GLU A 463 -24.45 -12.49 7.95
N ASN A 464 -23.61 -12.47 6.93
CA ASN A 464 -22.17 -12.66 7.03
C ASN A 464 -21.39 -11.35 7.02
N VAL A 465 -22.08 -10.21 6.96
CA VAL A 465 -21.48 -8.87 6.88
C VAL A 465 -21.70 -8.13 8.19
N ARG A 466 -20.62 -7.51 8.70
CA ARG A 466 -20.70 -6.45 9.72
C ARG A 466 -19.98 -5.21 9.25
N ILE A 467 -20.46 -4.04 9.67
CA ILE A 467 -19.99 -2.75 9.15
C ILE A 467 -19.72 -1.79 10.31
N SER A 468 -18.56 -1.12 10.28
CA SER A 468 -18.30 0.04 11.13
C SER A 468 -18.13 1.29 10.27
N LEU A 469 -18.76 2.38 10.70
CA LEU A 469 -18.74 3.68 10.03
C LEU A 469 -17.84 4.71 10.75
N LYS A 470 -17.05 4.25 11.74
CA LYS A 470 -16.14 5.11 12.51
C LYS A 470 -14.88 5.52 11.73
N GLY A 471 -14.54 4.80 10.66
CA GLY A 471 -13.30 4.98 9.92
C GLY A 471 -12.05 4.51 10.66
N ILE A 472 -10.92 4.58 9.97
CA ILE A 472 -9.59 4.31 10.52
C ILE A 472 -8.95 5.67 10.87
N PRO A 473 -8.33 5.82 12.06
CA PRO A 473 -8.04 4.78 13.06
C PRO A 473 -9.17 4.50 14.06
N ASN A 474 -10.22 5.31 14.09
CA ASN A 474 -11.19 5.35 15.20
C ASN A 474 -11.87 4.01 15.53
N VAL A 475 -12.05 3.12 14.54
CA VAL A 475 -12.63 1.78 14.74
C VAL A 475 -11.89 0.98 15.82
N PHE A 476 -10.56 1.09 15.92
CA PHE A 476 -9.74 0.37 16.90
C PHE A 476 -9.31 1.21 18.09
N MET A 477 -9.83 2.44 18.23
CA MET A 477 -9.47 3.35 19.31
C MET A 477 -10.40 3.22 20.53
N LYS A 478 -9.83 3.42 21.72
CA LYS A 478 -10.53 3.63 23.01
C LYS A 478 -9.68 4.55 23.89
N ASN A 479 -10.26 5.63 24.41
CA ASN A 479 -9.57 6.62 25.24
C ASN A 479 -8.26 7.12 24.58
N GLU A 480 -8.35 7.54 23.30
CA GLU A 480 -7.23 8.06 22.50
C GLU A 480 -6.06 7.09 22.26
N LYS A 481 -6.21 5.81 22.57
CA LYS A 481 -5.21 4.77 22.31
C LYS A 481 -5.83 3.60 21.56
N CYS A 482 -5.00 2.89 20.79
CA CYS A 482 -5.43 1.64 20.19
C CYS A 482 -5.75 0.62 21.28
N ASN A 483 -6.88 -0.05 21.13
CA ASN A 483 -7.32 -1.05 22.08
C ASN A 483 -7.09 -2.46 21.52
N ARG A 484 -6.30 -3.27 22.23
CA ARG A 484 -5.98 -4.64 21.83
C ARG A 484 -7.22 -5.51 21.62
N HIS A 485 -8.22 -5.40 22.50
CA HIS A 485 -9.44 -6.19 22.37
C HIS A 485 -10.23 -5.81 21.11
N LYS A 486 -10.31 -4.53 20.76
CA LYS A 486 -10.93 -4.09 19.50
C LYS A 486 -10.20 -4.60 18.26
N ILE A 487 -8.87 -4.68 18.28
CA ILE A 487 -8.09 -5.21 17.15
C ILE A 487 -8.28 -6.72 17.02
N ILE A 488 -8.32 -7.45 18.14
CA ILE A 488 -8.65 -8.89 18.11
C ILE A 488 -10.08 -9.11 17.66
N ASP A 489 -11.05 -8.34 18.16
CA ASP A 489 -12.43 -8.41 17.69
C ASP A 489 -12.50 -8.08 16.19
N LEU A 490 -11.72 -7.11 15.72
CA LEU A 490 -11.64 -6.79 14.30
C LEU A 490 -11.14 -7.98 13.47
N LEU A 491 -10.08 -8.65 13.89
CA LEU A 491 -9.48 -9.75 13.12
C LEU A 491 -10.21 -11.10 13.28
N TYR A 492 -10.60 -11.40 14.51
CA TYR A 492 -11.15 -12.69 14.96
C TYR A 492 -12.37 -12.48 15.85
N PRO A 493 -13.47 -11.89 15.33
CA PRO A 493 -14.68 -11.70 16.12
C PRO A 493 -15.25 -13.03 16.57
N LYS A 494 -15.79 -13.09 17.79
CA LYS A 494 -16.26 -14.35 18.39
C LYS A 494 -17.38 -15.00 17.60
N GLU A 495 -18.19 -14.19 16.91
CA GLU A 495 -19.27 -14.65 16.06
C GLU A 495 -18.75 -15.42 14.83
N TYR A 496 -17.54 -15.11 14.36
CA TYR A 496 -16.91 -15.76 13.19
C TYR A 496 -15.90 -16.83 13.61
N PHE A 497 -15.27 -16.63 14.77
CA PHE A 497 -14.28 -17.52 15.36
C PHE A 497 -14.71 -17.86 16.80
N PRO A 498 -15.57 -18.88 16.99
CA PRO A 498 -16.11 -19.22 18.31
C PRO A 498 -15.04 -19.56 19.35
N GLU A 499 -13.93 -20.16 18.91
CA GLU A 499 -12.77 -20.47 19.77
C GLU A 499 -11.93 -19.23 20.12
N GLY A 500 -12.16 -18.11 19.43
CA GLY A 500 -11.44 -16.87 19.62
C GLY A 500 -10.01 -16.90 19.08
N PHE A 501 -9.19 -15.99 19.61
CA PHE A 501 -7.78 -15.88 19.30
C PHE A 501 -6.91 -16.51 20.41
N PRO A 502 -5.84 -17.27 20.06
CA PRO A 502 -5.43 -17.62 18.69
C PRO A 502 -6.31 -18.70 18.07
N VAL A 503 -6.50 -18.61 16.76
CA VAL A 503 -7.33 -19.53 15.99
C VAL A 503 -6.74 -20.94 16.05
N SER A 504 -7.58 -21.95 16.27
CA SER A 504 -7.16 -23.35 16.12
C SER A 504 -6.98 -23.70 14.65
N ARG A 505 -5.84 -24.32 14.32
CA ARG A 505 -5.39 -24.59 12.94
C ARG A 505 -5.34 -26.09 12.62
N GLU A 506 -6.14 -26.89 13.34
CA GLU A 506 -6.27 -28.34 13.14
C GLU A 506 -6.70 -28.68 11.71
#